data_AF-A0AAV5X6S1-F1
#
_entry.id   AF-A0AAV5X6S1-F1
#
_cell.length_a   1.000
_cell.length_b   1.000
_cell.length_c   1.000
_cell.angle_alpha   90.00
_cell.angle_beta   90.00
_cell.angle_gamma   90.00
#
_symmetry.space_group_name_H-M   'P 1'
#
loop_
_entity.id
_entity.type
_entity.pdbx_description
1 polymer ?
#
loop_
_entity_poly.entity_id
_entity_poly.type
_entity_poly.pdbx_seq_one_letter_code
_entity_poly.pdbx_strand_id
1 'polypeptide(L)' 'MPSLTIDALRTLATRQGLDLTDEELAGLLPLVQAGQAMMESLRALPLADVEPSSQYRMV' A
#
# COMPACT_ATOMS: atom_id res chain seq x y z
N MET A 1 -8.34 6.50 6.37
CA MET A 1 -8.22 5.05 6.65
C MET A 1 -7.47 4.85 7.95
N PRO A 2 -7.66 3.74 8.69
CA PRO A 2 -6.78 3.45 9.83
C PRO A 2 -5.32 3.32 9.35
N SER A 3 -4.38 3.74 10.19
CA SER A 3 -2.95 3.54 9.95
C SER A 3 -2.65 2.05 9.83
N LEU A 4 -1.81 1.66 8.87
CA LEU A 4 -1.42 0.26 8.76
C LEU A 4 -0.64 -0.16 10.01
N THR A 5 -1.16 -1.19 10.70
CA THR A 5 -0.51 -1.79 11.87
C THR A 5 0.44 -2.91 11.43
N ILE A 6 1.36 -3.29 12.31
CA ILE A 6 2.27 -4.40 12.05
C ILE A 6 1.53 -5.73 11.84
N ASP A 7 0.39 -5.94 12.51
CA ASP A 7 -0.44 -7.13 12.35
C ASP A 7 -1.13 -7.17 10.97
N ALA A 8 -1.56 -6.01 10.48
CA ALA A 8 -2.09 -5.89 9.14
C ALA A 8 -0.99 -6.17 8.10
N LEU A 9 0.23 -5.69 8.32
CA LEU A 9 1.37 -5.95 7.45
C LEU A 9 1.75 -7.45 7.45
N ARG A 10 1.77 -8.10 8.62
CA ARG A 10 2.00 -9.55 8.74
C ARG A 10 0.95 -10.35 7.98
N THR A 11 -0.32 -9.95 8.10
CA THR A 11 -1.43 -10.59 7.37
C THR A 11 -1.25 -10.45 5.86
N LEU A 12 -0.85 -9.28 5.36
CA LEU A 12 -0.61 -9.05 3.94
C LEU A 12 0.58 -9.86 3.41
N ALA A 13 1.69 -9.90 4.15
CA ALA A 13 2.87 -10.69 3.80
C ALA A 13 2.51 -12.18 3.67
N THR A 14 1.79 -12.72 4.65
CA THR A 14 1.32 -14.11 4.65
C THR A 14 0.44 -14.42 3.44
N ARG A 15 -0.49 -13.51 3.08
CA ARG A 15 -1.37 -13.70 1.92
C ARG A 15 -0.64 -13.67 0.58
N GLN A 16 0.49 -12.97 0.52
CA GLN A 16 1.38 -12.95 -0.64
C GLN A 16 2.39 -14.12 -0.65
N GLY A 17 2.34 -15.03 0.34
CA GLY A 17 3.27 -16.13 0.46
C GLY A 17 4.68 -15.71 0.90
N LEU A 18 4.80 -14.52 1.51
CA LEU A 18 6.05 -14.03 2.05
C LEU A 18 6.17 -14.48 3.51
N ASP A 19 7.21 -15.24 3.81
CA ASP A 19 7.58 -15.62 5.17
C ASP A 19 8.61 -14.62 5.69
N LEU A 20 8.11 -13.53 6.29
CA LEU A 20 8.94 -12.45 6.83
C LEU A 20 9.00 -12.56 8.34
N THR A 21 10.19 -12.36 8.88
CA THR A 21 10.40 -12.23 10.33
C THR A 21 9.78 -10.95 10.86
N ASP A 22 9.53 -10.91 12.17
CA ASP A 22 9.03 -9.69 12.83
C ASP A 22 10.00 -8.50 12.69
N GLU A 23 11.30 -8.77 12.59
CA GLU A 23 12.34 -7.76 12.44
C GLU A 23 12.34 -7.16 11.03
N GLU A 24 12.14 -8.00 10.00
CA GLU A 24 11.93 -7.55 8.62
C GLU A 24 10.61 -6.77 8.47
N LEU A 25 9.53 -7.23 9.10
CA LEU A 25 8.25 -6.53 9.12
C LEU A 25 8.37 -5.16 9.80
N ALA A 26 9.11 -5.07 10.92
CA ALA A 26 9.38 -3.81 11.59
C ALA A 26 10.19 -2.85 10.71
N GLY A 27 11.16 -3.37 9.94
CA GLY A 27 11.92 -2.59 8.96
C GLY A 27 11.07 -2.08 7.79
N LEU A 28 10.05 -2.83 7.37
CA LEU A 28 9.15 -2.46 6.27
C LEU A 28 8.05 -1.49 6.69
N LEU A 29 7.62 -1.52 7.96
CA LEU A 29 6.49 -0.74 8.44
C LEU A 29 6.60 0.78 8.13
N PRO A 30 7.73 1.46 8.35
CA PRO A 30 7.87 2.88 8.03
C PRO A 30 7.69 3.19 6.53
N LEU A 31 8.20 2.31 5.66
CA LEU A 31 8.09 2.48 4.21
C LEU A 31 6.62 2.36 3.77
N VAL A 32 5.90 1.40 4.32
CA VAL A 32 4.48 1.20 4.01
C VAL A 32 3.62 2.35 4.53
N GLN A 33 3.93 2.86 5.73
CA GLN A 33 3.26 4.05 6.28
C GLN A 33 3.51 5.29 5.44
N ALA A 34 4.74 5.50 4.94
CA ALA A 34 5.06 6.60 4.03
C ALA A 34 4.27 6.48 2.71
N GLY A 35 4.20 5.28 2.12
CA GLY A 35 3.37 5.03 0.93
C GLY A 35 1.89 5.28 1.17
N GLN A 36 1.37 4.91 2.34
CA GLN A 36 -0.02 5.17 2.73
C GLN A 36 -0.30 6.68 2.84
N ALA A 37 0.60 7.45 3.45
CA ALA A 37 0.48 8.90 3.53
C ALA A 37 0.49 9.56 2.14
N MET A 38 1.33 9.06 1.24
CA MET A 38 1.35 9.52 -0.15
C MET A 38 0.06 9.17 -0.90
N MET A 39 -0.49 7.98 -0.70
CA MET A 39 -1.78 7.59 -1.29
C MET A 39 -2.94 8.43 -0.75
N GLU A 40 -2.91 8.81 0.53
CA GLU A 40 -3.92 9.70 1.11
C GLU A 40 -3.86 11.11 0.50
N SER A 41 -2.67 11.61 0.16
CA SER A 41 -2.54 12.90 -0.53
C SER A 41 -3.16 12.88 -1.93
N LEU A 42 -3.12 11.74 -2.63
CA LEU A 42 -3.76 11.57 -3.93
C LEU A 42 -5.29 11.62 -3.84
N ARG A 43 -5.90 11.26 -2.71
CA ARG A 43 -7.36 11.37 -2.54
C ARG A 43 -7.87 12.80 -2.48
N ALA A 44 -7.00 13.74 -2.13
CA ALA A 44 -7.35 15.16 -2.13
C ALA A 44 -7.44 15.74 -3.56
N LEU A 45 -7.02 14.98 -4.57
CA LEU A 45 -7.12 15.42 -5.96
C LEU A 45 -8.58 15.39 -6.42
N PRO A 46 -9.06 16.43 -7.13
CA PRO A 46 -10.42 16.52 -7.64
C PRO A 46 -10.57 15.61 -8.88
N LEU A 47 -10.62 14.30 -8.65
CA LEU A 47 -10.72 13.27 -9.69
C LEU A 47 -12.18 12.81 -9.91
N ALA A 48 -13.16 13.55 -9.41
CA ALA A 48 -14.57 13.15 -9.44
C ALA A 48 -15.15 13.05 -10.87
N ASP A 49 -14.63 13.86 -11.80
CA ASP A 49 -15.15 13.97 -13.18
C ASP A 49 -14.26 13.31 -14.24
N VAL A 50 -13.29 12.47 -13.83
CA VAL A 50 -12.39 11.76 -14.74
C VAL A 50 -12.66 10.26 -14.74
N GLU A 51 -12.94 9.71 -15.92
CA GLU A 51 -13.06 8.25 -16.09
C GLU A 51 -11.70 7.57 -15.84
N PRO A 52 -11.66 6.43 -15.12
CA PRO A 52 -10.43 5.67 -14.92
C PRO A 52 -9.86 5.17 -16.27
N SER A 53 -8.67 5.63 -16.64
CA SER A 53 -8.00 5.14 -17.85
C SER A 53 -7.28 3.81 -17.57
N SER A 54 -7.41 2.83 -18.46
CA SER A 54 -6.60 1.60 -18.48
C SER A 54 -5.66 1.62 -19.68
N GLN A 55 -4.36 1.55 -19.45
CA GLN A 55 -3.36 1.47 -20.52
C GLN A 55 -2.80 0.05 -20.60
N TYR A 56 -3.15 -0.68 -21.65
CA TYR A 56 -2.51 -1.96 -21.98
C TYR A 56 -1.34 -1.73 -22.92
N ARG A 57 -0.12 -2.01 -22.47
CA ARG A 57 1.04 -2.09 -23.34
C ARG A 57 1.15 -3.53 -23.84
N MET A 58 0.82 -3.75 -25.12
CA MET A 58 1.15 -5.00 -25.81
C MET A 58 2.65 -5.00 -26.06
N VAL A 59 3.38 -5.82 -25.29
CA VAL A 59 4.77 -6.20 -25.56
C VAL A 59 4.80 -7.53 -26.28
#